data_AF-A0A955WCX7-F1
#
_entry.id   AF-A0A955WCX7-F1
#
_cell.length_a   1.000
_cell.length_b   1.000
_cell.length_c   1.000
_cell.angle_alpha   90.00
_cell.angle_beta   90.00
_cell.angle_gamma   90.00
#
_symmetry.space_group_name_H-M   'P 1'
#
loop_
_entity.id
_entity.type
_entity.pdbx_description
1 polymer ?
#
loop_
_entity_poly.entity_id
_entity_poly.type
_entity_poly.pdbx_seq_one_letter_code
_entity_poly.pdbx_strand_id
1 'polypeptide(L)'
;MSTGEPEPAPEPSGPSATGASFALVSSGAESYTAGQLGQFGIELTGRGGWHVNMEYPTVVQLEGEGVSFPSARLEREQAAQYEEARVRFDVPFTPGSAGEKQVRARVQFAMCNPSNCVPEERTLTLSLAVQ
;
A
#
# COMPACT_ATOMS: atom_id res chain seq x y z
N MET A 1 -18.64 -31.58 -20.34
CA MET A 1 -18.91 -30.15 -20.08
C MET A 1 -18.52 -29.91 -18.64
N SER A 2 -17.29 -29.44 -18.40
CA SER A 2 -16.81 -29.19 -17.04
C SER A 2 -16.60 -27.69 -16.88
N THR A 3 -17.50 -27.16 -16.07
CA THR A 3 -17.57 -25.88 -15.37
C THR A 3 -16.29 -25.04 -15.40
N GLY A 4 -16.36 -23.88 -16.05
CA GLY A 4 -15.39 -22.81 -15.87
C GLY A 4 -15.52 -22.25 -14.46
N GLU A 5 -14.49 -22.47 -13.66
CA GLU A 5 -14.27 -21.76 -12.40
C GLU A 5 -14.09 -20.27 -12.72
N PRO A 6 -14.76 -19.33 -12.03
CA PRO A 6 -14.55 -17.91 -12.29
C PRO A 6 -13.09 -17.57 -11.99
N GLU A 7 -12.40 -17.07 -13.02
CA GLU A 7 -11.02 -16.58 -12.92
C GLU A 7 -10.97 -15.53 -11.80
N PRO A 8 -10.16 -15.73 -10.74
CA PRO A 8 -10.04 -14.75 -9.68
C PRO A 8 -9.53 -13.44 -10.30
N ALA A 9 -10.17 -12.32 -9.92
CA ALA A 9 -9.71 -11.00 -10.31
C ALA A 9 -8.20 -10.88 -10.01
N PRO A 10 -7.40 -10.25 -10.89
CA PRO A 10 -5.95 -10.22 -10.75
C PRO A 10 -5.58 -9.74 -9.35
N GLU A 11 -5.00 -10.65 -8.57
CA GLU A 11 -4.49 -10.32 -7.25
C GLU A 11 -3.40 -9.26 -7.43
N PRO A 12 -3.40 -8.18 -6.63
CA PRO A 12 -2.36 -7.17 -6.74
C PRO A 12 -0.97 -7.79 -6.54
N SER A 13 -0.14 -7.78 -7.59
CA SER A 13 1.14 -8.50 -7.69
C SER A 13 2.29 -7.91 -6.88
N GLY A 14 2.03 -6.94 -6.00
CA GLY A 14 3.07 -6.28 -5.20
C GLY A 14 3.35 -6.99 -3.87
N PRO A 15 4.45 -6.61 -3.18
CA PRO A 15 4.68 -7.08 -1.82
C PRO A 15 3.48 -6.78 -0.93
N SER A 16 3.17 -7.73 -0.05
CA SER A 16 2.05 -7.68 0.86
C SER A 16 2.46 -8.10 2.27
N ALA A 17 1.73 -7.60 3.27
CA ALA A 17 1.76 -8.05 4.64
C ALA A 17 0.32 -8.37 5.06
N THR A 18 0.08 -9.59 5.49
CA THR A 18 -1.28 -10.06 5.80
C THR A 18 -1.33 -10.64 7.19
N GLY A 19 -2.30 -10.18 7.99
CA GLY A 19 -2.60 -10.68 9.32
C GLY A 19 -4.00 -11.29 9.40
N ALA A 20 -4.40 -11.69 10.60
CA ALA A 20 -5.76 -12.18 10.87
C ALA A 20 -6.82 -11.07 10.73
N SER A 21 -6.46 -9.82 11.07
CA SER A 21 -7.35 -8.65 11.09
C SER A 21 -7.24 -7.75 9.85
N PHE A 22 -6.19 -7.90 9.03
CA PHE A 22 -5.93 -6.98 7.90
C PHE A 22 -5.22 -7.66 6.73
N ALA A 23 -5.34 -7.05 5.55
CA ALA A 23 -4.42 -7.22 4.42
C ALA A 23 -3.87 -5.85 4.05
N LEU A 24 -2.55 -5.75 3.92
CA LEU A 24 -1.83 -4.59 3.44
C LEU A 24 -1.10 -5.00 2.16
N VAL A 25 -1.46 -4.39 1.03
CA VAL A 25 -0.95 -4.81 -0.27
C VAL A 25 -0.51 -3.60 -1.07
N SER A 26 0.59 -3.75 -1.81
CA SER A 26 1.02 -2.76 -2.79
C SER A 26 0.66 -3.15 -4.21
N SER A 27 0.56 -2.16 -5.09
CA SER A 27 0.31 -2.33 -6.52
C SER A 27 1.14 -1.33 -7.31
N GLY A 28 1.53 -1.62 -8.54
CA GLY A 28 2.32 -0.69 -9.35
C GLY A 28 2.36 -1.08 -10.82
N ALA A 29 3.04 -0.28 -11.61
CA ALA A 29 3.37 -0.61 -12.99
C ALA A 29 4.48 -1.67 -13.04
N GLU A 30 4.61 -2.35 -14.18
CA GLU A 30 5.72 -3.30 -14.42
C GLU A 30 7.08 -2.61 -14.41
N SER A 31 7.16 -1.39 -14.95
CA SER A 31 8.34 -0.53 -14.91
C SER A 31 7.96 0.95 -14.89
N TYR A 32 8.93 1.78 -14.49
CA TYR A 32 8.82 3.25 -14.43
C TYR A 32 9.95 3.88 -15.24
N THR A 33 9.78 5.12 -15.70
CA THR A 33 10.82 5.83 -16.44
C THR A 33 11.62 6.74 -15.53
N ALA A 34 12.95 6.70 -15.61
CA ALA A 34 13.84 7.61 -14.89
C ALA A 34 13.51 9.08 -15.20
N GLY A 35 13.47 9.91 -14.16
CA GLY A 35 13.17 11.35 -14.23
C GLY A 35 11.70 11.68 -14.46
N GLN A 36 10.82 10.70 -14.68
CA GLN A 36 9.38 10.92 -14.85
C GLN A 36 8.62 10.63 -13.56
N LEU A 37 7.51 11.33 -13.37
CA LEU A 37 6.60 11.07 -12.27
C LEU A 37 5.94 9.71 -12.49
N GLY A 38 6.20 8.77 -11.59
CA GLY A 38 5.51 7.50 -11.46
C GLY A 38 4.55 7.48 -10.27
N GLN A 39 3.78 6.40 -10.17
CA GLN A 39 2.86 6.17 -9.06
C GLN A 39 2.77 4.68 -8.73
N PHE A 40 2.70 4.35 -7.45
CA PHE A 40 2.33 3.02 -6.96
C PHE A 40 1.26 3.14 -5.87
N GLY A 41 0.49 2.09 -5.65
CA GLY A 41 -0.57 2.03 -4.65
C GLY A 41 -0.13 1.30 -3.38
N ILE A 42 -0.65 1.74 -2.25
CA ILE A 42 -0.66 0.99 -0.98
C ILE A 42 -2.11 0.92 -0.51
N GLU A 43 -2.62 -0.28 -0.28
CA GLU A 43 -4.00 -0.54 0.11
C GLU A 43 -4.07 -1.35 1.40
N LEU A 44 -4.82 -0.86 2.38
CA LEU A 44 -5.12 -1.51 3.65
C LEU A 44 -6.61 -1.86 3.67
N THR A 45 -6.92 -3.14 3.90
CA THR A 45 -8.30 -3.64 4.01
C THR A 45 -8.46 -4.46 5.28
N GLY A 46 -9.58 -4.28 5.98
CA GLY A 46 -9.95 -5.09 7.15
C GLY A 46 -10.32 -6.54 6.78
N ARG A 47 -10.09 -7.49 7.69
CA ARG A 47 -10.37 -8.92 7.48
C ARG A 47 -11.02 -9.55 8.70
N GLY A 48 -11.73 -10.66 8.51
CA GLY A 48 -12.23 -11.47 9.63
C GLY A 48 -13.16 -10.72 10.59
N GLY A 49 -13.98 -9.79 10.07
CA GLY A 49 -14.87 -8.96 10.88
C GLY A 49 -14.21 -7.72 11.51
N TRP A 50 -12.93 -7.46 11.19
CA TRP A 50 -12.23 -6.24 11.56
C TRP A 50 -12.34 -5.18 10.47
N HIS A 51 -12.26 -3.91 10.88
CA HIS A 51 -12.26 -2.74 10.01
C HIS A 51 -11.14 -1.77 10.41
N VAL A 52 -10.80 -0.84 9.54
CA VAL A 52 -9.81 0.21 9.81
C VAL A 52 -10.38 1.19 10.83
N ASN A 53 -9.60 1.53 11.85
CA ASN A 53 -9.96 2.58 12.81
C ASN A 53 -9.89 3.95 12.12
N MET A 54 -10.99 4.71 12.16
CA MET A 54 -11.07 6.05 11.55
C MET A 54 -10.62 7.19 12.49
N GLU A 55 -10.50 6.92 13.80
CA GLU A 55 -10.04 7.87 14.81
C GLU A 55 -8.53 7.77 15.05
N TYR A 56 -7.96 6.57 14.90
CA TYR A 56 -6.51 6.38 14.92
C TYR A 56 -5.95 6.62 13.50
N PRO A 57 -4.99 7.55 13.34
CA PRO A 57 -4.51 7.91 12.00
C PRO A 57 -3.80 6.74 11.33
N THR A 58 -4.12 6.48 10.07
CA THR A 58 -3.28 5.66 9.21
C THR A 58 -2.17 6.53 8.63
N VAL A 59 -0.92 6.18 8.90
CA VAL A 59 0.26 6.94 8.48
C VAL A 59 1.17 6.03 7.64
N VAL A 60 1.59 6.53 6.47
CA VAL A 60 2.61 5.88 5.64
C VAL A 60 3.88 6.73 5.64
N GLN A 61 4.99 6.16 6.07
CA GLN A 61 6.32 6.76 5.98
C GLN A 61 7.11 6.07 4.87
N LEU A 62 7.63 6.87 3.95
CA LEU A 62 8.29 6.43 2.73
C LEU A 62 9.78 6.72 2.78
N GLU A 63 10.58 5.71 2.46
CA GLU A 63 12.02 5.82 2.30
C GLU A 63 12.44 5.13 1.01
N GLY A 64 13.43 5.66 0.31
CA GLY A 64 14.01 5.00 -0.85
C GLY A 64 15.23 5.74 -1.37
N GLU A 65 16.24 5.02 -1.81
CA GLU A 65 17.45 5.61 -2.37
C GLU A 65 17.27 5.85 -3.88
N GLY A 66 17.68 7.03 -4.36
CA GLY A 66 17.57 7.38 -5.76
C GLY A 66 16.12 7.55 -6.25
N VAL A 67 15.18 7.76 -5.33
CA VAL A 67 13.79 8.15 -5.61
C VAL A 67 13.44 9.40 -4.79
N SER A 68 12.58 10.24 -5.35
CA SER A 68 12.07 11.43 -4.68
C SER A 68 10.57 11.33 -4.50
N PHE A 69 10.07 11.69 -3.32
CA PHE A 69 8.64 11.77 -3.03
C PHE A 69 8.24 13.24 -2.84
N PRO A 70 7.10 13.69 -3.40
CA PRO A 70 6.54 15.00 -3.07
C PRO A 70 6.22 15.14 -1.58
N SER A 71 5.79 14.04 -0.95
CA SER A 71 5.68 13.91 0.50
C SER A 71 6.17 12.52 0.92
N ALA A 72 7.12 12.46 1.84
CA ALA A 72 7.61 11.22 2.41
C ALA A 72 6.72 10.70 3.56
N ARG A 73 5.75 11.49 4.02
CA ARG A 73 4.76 11.11 5.04
C ARG A 73 3.37 11.35 4.47
N LEU A 74 2.57 10.29 4.40
CA LEU A 74 1.19 10.33 3.94
C LEU A 74 0.26 10.04 5.12
N GLU A 75 -0.77 10.85 5.24
CA GLU A 75 -1.82 10.76 6.24
C GLU A 75 -3.17 10.86 5.51
N ARG A 76 -4.27 10.97 6.26
CA ARG A 76 -5.63 10.93 5.70
C ARG A 76 -5.83 11.89 4.52
N GLU A 77 -5.21 13.07 4.54
CA GLU A 77 -5.32 14.12 3.52
C GLU A 77 -4.68 13.72 2.18
N GLN A 78 -3.74 12.78 2.18
CA GLN A 78 -3.11 12.23 0.96
C GLN A 78 -3.70 10.88 0.54
N ALA A 79 -4.67 10.35 1.27
CA ALA A 79 -5.33 9.12 0.89
C ALA A 79 -6.24 9.35 -0.33
N ALA A 80 -6.14 8.47 -1.32
CA ALA A 80 -7.06 8.43 -2.44
C ALA A 80 -8.45 7.90 -2.01
N GLN A 81 -8.46 7.03 -1.00
CA GLN A 81 -9.67 6.55 -0.34
C GLN A 81 -9.39 6.35 1.16
N TYR A 82 -10.32 6.76 2.02
CA TYR A 82 -10.18 6.62 3.46
C TYR A 82 -11.52 6.31 4.12
N GLU A 83 -11.81 5.01 4.25
CA GLU A 83 -13.06 4.47 4.78
C GLU A 83 -12.77 3.29 5.73
N GLU A 84 -13.73 2.94 6.59
CA GLU A 84 -13.60 1.83 7.55
C GLU A 84 -13.28 0.49 6.86
N ALA A 85 -13.85 0.25 5.69
CA ALA A 85 -13.59 -0.97 4.93
C ALA A 85 -12.20 -0.97 4.28
N ARG A 86 -11.68 0.21 3.90
CA ARG A 86 -10.52 0.34 3.03
C ARG A 86 -9.86 1.71 3.14
N VAL A 87 -8.54 1.71 3.26
CA VAL A 87 -7.70 2.90 3.07
C VAL A 87 -6.73 2.66 1.91
N ARG A 88 -6.65 3.61 0.99
CA ARG A 88 -5.78 3.55 -0.19
C ARG A 88 -4.98 4.83 -0.34
N PHE A 89 -3.68 4.68 -0.56
CA PHE A 89 -2.77 5.76 -0.95
C PHE A 89 -2.26 5.50 -2.37
N ASP A 90 -2.38 6.49 -3.25
CA ASP A 90 -1.73 6.49 -4.54
C ASP A 90 -0.46 7.35 -4.45
N VAL A 91 0.68 6.71 -4.25
CA VAL A 91 1.96 7.32 -3.88
C VAL A 91 2.69 7.85 -5.12
N PRO A 92 2.78 9.18 -5.33
CA PRO A 92 3.60 9.75 -6.40
C PRO A 92 5.08 9.68 -6.03
N PHE A 93 5.93 9.33 -7.00
CA PHE A 93 7.39 9.34 -6.83
C PHE A 93 8.10 9.59 -8.16
N THR A 94 9.34 10.07 -8.10
CA THR A 94 10.20 10.25 -9.28
C THR A 94 11.51 9.49 -9.07
N PRO A 95 11.80 8.42 -9.82
CA PRO A 95 13.09 7.75 -9.76
C PRO A 95 14.16 8.56 -10.51
N GLY A 96 15.36 8.68 -9.94
CA GLY A 96 16.43 9.51 -10.51
C GLY A 96 17.26 8.84 -11.61
N SER A 97 17.23 7.52 -11.71
CA SER A 97 18.00 6.74 -12.70
C SER A 97 17.39 5.37 -12.96
N ALA A 98 17.72 4.78 -14.11
CA ALA A 98 17.37 3.42 -14.45
C ALA A 98 17.96 2.38 -13.46
N GLY A 99 17.44 1.17 -13.50
CA GLY A 99 17.76 0.07 -12.60
C GLY A 99 16.71 -0.14 -11.52
N GLU A 100 16.90 -1.18 -10.72
CA GLU A 100 16.01 -1.48 -9.60
C GLU A 100 16.15 -0.43 -8.50
N LYS A 101 15.02 0.12 -8.04
CA LYS A 101 14.93 1.01 -6.87
C LYS A 101 14.16 0.33 -5.76
N GLN A 102 14.73 0.34 -4.56
CA GLN A 102 14.04 -0.15 -3.39
C GLN A 102 13.33 1.00 -2.68
N VAL A 103 12.04 0.81 -2.40
CA VAL A 103 11.24 1.70 -1.56
C VAL A 103 10.75 0.93 -0.35
N ARG A 104 10.93 1.48 0.85
CA ARG A 104 10.33 0.99 2.08
C ARG A 104 9.15 1.88 2.45
N ALA A 105 8.00 1.26 2.64
CA ALA A 105 6.79 1.92 3.13
C ALA A 105 6.44 1.35 4.51
N ARG A 106 6.70 2.12 5.55
CA ARG A 106 6.30 1.82 6.93
C ARG A 106 4.88 2.35 7.15
N VAL A 107 3.94 1.46 7.38
CA VAL A 107 2.51 1.75 7.52
C VAL A 107 2.10 1.50 8.96
N GLN A 108 1.64 2.55 9.63
CA GLN A 108 1.06 2.51 10.98
C GLN A 108 -0.44 2.70 10.87
N PHE A 109 -1.21 1.86 11.55
CA PHE A 109 -2.67 1.87 11.51
C PHE A 109 -3.23 1.19 12.76
N ALA A 110 -4.55 1.19 12.93
CA ALA A 110 -5.20 0.35 13.94
C ALA A 110 -6.42 -0.35 13.32
N MET A 111 -6.59 -1.63 13.66
CA MET A 111 -7.77 -2.42 13.28
C MET A 111 -8.73 -2.49 14.46
N CYS A 112 -10.03 -2.29 14.23
CA CYS A 112 -11.07 -2.39 15.24
C CYS A 112 -12.02 -3.55 14.96
N ASN A 113 -12.54 -4.13 16.05
CA ASN A 113 -13.68 -5.02 16.07
C ASN A 113 -14.70 -4.47 17.09
N PRO A 114 -15.86 -5.12 17.33
CA PRO A 114 -16.87 -4.63 18.28
C PRO A 114 -16.42 -4.53 19.75
N SER A 115 -15.32 -5.20 20.13
CA SER A 115 -14.80 -5.27 21.51
C SER A 115 -13.59 -4.37 21.75
N ASN A 116 -12.68 -4.25 20.76
CA ASN A 116 -11.42 -3.52 20.92
C ASN A 116 -10.80 -3.08 19.59
N CYS A 117 -9.87 -2.14 19.70
CA CYS A 117 -9.00 -1.71 18.60
C CYS A 117 -7.54 -2.04 18.92
N VAL A 118 -6.79 -2.50 17.91
CA VAL A 118 -5.41 -2.95 18.03
C VAL A 118 -4.54 -2.17 17.04
N PRO A 119 -3.60 -1.33 17.53
CA PRO A 119 -2.59 -0.70 16.68
C PRO A 119 -1.65 -1.73 16.07
N GLU A 120 -1.25 -1.49 14.82
CA GLU A 120 -0.38 -2.34 14.02
C GLU A 120 0.63 -1.46 13.28
N GLU A 121 1.81 -2.02 13.07
CA GLU A 121 2.84 -1.43 12.20
C GLU A 121 3.39 -2.51 11.28
N ARG A 122 3.42 -2.24 9.97
CA ARG A 122 4.00 -3.14 8.97
C ARG A 122 4.86 -2.37 7.99
N THR A 123 5.92 -3.00 7.52
CA THR A 123 6.79 -2.45 6.48
C THR A 123 6.63 -3.26 5.21
N LEU A 124 6.31 -2.60 4.11
CA LEU A 124 6.41 -3.17 2.77
C LEU A 124 7.74 -2.73 2.14
N THR A 125 8.45 -3.66 1.52
CA THR A 125 9.65 -3.38 0.72
C THR A 125 9.33 -3.62 -0.74
N LEU A 126 9.20 -2.55 -1.52
CA LEU A 126 8.90 -2.56 -2.93
C LEU A 126 10.20 -2.52 -3.75
N SER A 127 10.27 -3.37 -4.77
CA SER A 127 11.31 -3.33 -5.80
C SER A 127 10.70 -2.75 -7.06
N LEU A 128 11.11 -1.55 -7.43
CA LEU A 128 10.58 -0.81 -8.55
C LEU A 128 11.57 -0.91 -9.71
N ALA A 129 11.16 -1.55 -10.81
CA ALA A 129 11.97 -1.56 -12.02
C ALA A 129 11.91 -0.17 -12.68
N VAL A 130 13.08 0.41 -12.98
CA VAL A 130 13.19 1.70 -13.68
C VAL A 130 13.98 1.54 -14.96
N GLN A 131 13.48 2.13 -16.05
CA GLN A 131 14.10 2.17 -17.37
C GLN A 131 14.51 3.60 -17.76
#